data_AF-A0A140KFM3-F1
#
_entry.id   AF-A0A140KFM3-F1
#
_cell.length_a   1.000
_cell.length_b   1.000
_cell.length_c   1.000
_cell.angle_alpha   90.00
_cell.angle_beta   90.00
_cell.angle_gamma   90.00
#
_symmetry.space_group_name_H-M   'P 1'
#
loop_
_entity.id
_entity.type
_entity.pdbx_description
1 polymer ?
#
loop_
_entity_poly.entity_id
_entity_poly.type
_entity_poly.pdbx_seq_one_letter_code
_entity_poly.pdbx_strand_id
1 'polypeptide(L)'
;QLVSTQVHYGRERLKYHSQKLAIAFALIHTSQGSPIRIVRNLRMCSDCHTYTKFVSMIYEREITVRDRNRFHHFKDGNCSCRDYW
;
A
#
# COMPACT_ATOMS: atom_id res chain seq x y z
N GLN A 1 -4.85 -13.80 33.84
CA GLN A 1 -4.17 -12.64 33.20
C GLN A 1 -3.60 -13.11 31.86
N LEU A 2 -3.84 -12.36 30.78
CA LEU A 2 -3.04 -12.27 29.53
C LEU A 2 -3.13 -13.39 28.46
N VAL A 3 -4.20 -13.43 27.65
CA VAL A 3 -4.15 -14.01 26.26
C VAL A 3 -4.93 -13.19 25.21
N SER A 4 -5.66 -12.11 25.56
CA SER A 4 -6.54 -11.45 24.58
C SER A 4 -5.90 -10.33 23.73
N THR A 5 -4.76 -9.77 24.11
CA THR A 5 -4.23 -8.55 23.46
C THR A 5 -3.50 -8.79 22.12
N GLN A 6 -2.92 -9.98 21.88
CA GLN A 6 -2.15 -10.26 20.67
C GLN A 6 -3.02 -10.45 19.41
N VAL A 7 -4.19 -11.08 19.56
CA VAL A 7 -5.10 -11.37 18.43
C VAL A 7 -5.76 -10.08 17.88
N HIS A 8 -6.11 -9.14 18.75
CA HIS A 8 -6.67 -7.85 18.33
C HIS A 8 -5.63 -6.98 17.61
N TYR A 9 -4.38 -6.93 18.12
CA TYR A 9 -3.30 -6.17 17.48
C TYR A 9 -2.97 -6.67 16.07
N GLY A 10 -3.01 -7.98 15.83
CA GLY A 10 -2.83 -8.57 14.51
C GLY A 10 -3.91 -8.12 13.51
N ARG A 11 -5.19 -8.10 13.94
CA ARG A 11 -6.33 -7.69 13.11
C ARG A 11 -6.31 -6.18 12.81
N GLU A 12 -5.92 -5.37 13.80
CA GLU A 12 -5.72 -3.91 13.67
C GLU A 12 -4.57 -3.59 12.69
N ARG A 13 -3.43 -4.27 12.81
CA ARG A 13 -2.30 -4.13 11.88
C ARG A 13 -2.65 -4.56 10.46
N LEU A 14 -3.42 -5.64 10.31
CA LEU A 14 -3.93 -6.07 9.01
C LEU A 14 -4.86 -5.03 8.39
N LYS A 15 -5.71 -4.36 9.18
CA LYS A 15 -6.53 -3.24 8.69
C LYS A 15 -5.65 -2.07 8.22
N TYR A 16 -4.69 -1.64 9.04
CA TYR A 16 -3.80 -0.52 8.74
C TYR A 16 -2.91 -0.77 7.49
N HIS A 17 -2.39 -1.98 7.35
CA HIS A 17 -1.44 -2.35 6.27
C HIS A 17 -2.00 -3.28 5.19
N SER A 18 -3.32 -3.40 5.11
CA SER A 18 -4.04 -4.15 4.07
C SER A 18 -3.58 -3.83 2.63
N GLN A 19 -2.97 -2.66 2.40
CA GLN A 19 -2.36 -2.31 1.12
C GLN A 19 -1.28 -3.26 0.66
N LYS A 20 -0.41 -3.69 1.58
CA LYS A 20 0.76 -4.50 1.21
C LYS A 20 0.27 -5.81 0.61
N LEU A 21 -0.76 -6.38 1.23
CA LEU A 21 -1.45 -7.56 0.74
C LEU A 21 -2.14 -7.30 -0.61
N ALA A 22 -2.90 -6.21 -0.74
CA ALA A 22 -3.56 -5.86 -2.00
C ALA A 22 -2.57 -5.67 -3.17
N ILE A 23 -1.43 -5.02 -2.92
CA ILE A 23 -0.34 -4.88 -3.90
C ILE A 23 0.24 -6.24 -4.25
N ALA A 24 0.54 -7.09 -3.26
CA ALA A 24 1.09 -8.42 -3.50
C ALA A 24 0.14 -9.27 -4.37
N PHE A 25 -1.16 -9.26 -4.08
CA PHE A 25 -2.16 -9.92 -4.90
C PHE A 25 -2.19 -9.35 -6.33
N ALA A 26 -2.18 -8.03 -6.48
CA ALA A 26 -2.17 -7.40 -7.80
C ALA A 26 -0.93 -7.78 -8.62
N LEU A 27 0.26 -7.83 -8.01
CA LEU A 27 1.49 -8.24 -8.68
C LEU A 27 1.42 -9.68 -9.20
N ILE A 28 0.80 -10.58 -8.44
CA ILE A 28 0.65 -12.00 -8.81
C ILE A 28 -0.36 -12.18 -9.95
N HIS A 29 -1.43 -11.39 -9.96
CA HIS A 29 -2.59 -11.63 -10.84
C HIS A 29 -2.66 -10.70 -12.07
N THR A 30 -1.68 -9.82 -12.26
CA THR A 30 -1.66 -8.88 -13.40
C THR A 30 -0.39 -9.02 -14.21
N SER A 31 -0.48 -8.83 -15.52
CA SER A 31 0.66 -8.94 -16.44
C SER A 31 1.76 -7.94 -16.08
N GLN A 32 3.03 -8.32 -16.31
CA GLN A 32 4.18 -7.45 -16.05
C GLN A 32 4.02 -6.07 -16.70
N GLY A 33 4.44 -5.02 -15.99
CA GLY A 33 4.32 -3.63 -16.44
C GLY A 33 2.90 -3.04 -16.41
N SER A 34 1.84 -3.84 -16.23
CA SER A 34 0.48 -3.29 -16.20
C SER A 34 0.28 -2.35 -14.98
N PRO A 35 -0.48 -1.25 -15.11
CA PRO A 35 -0.76 -0.39 -13.97
C PRO A 35 -1.53 -1.12 -12.86
N ILE A 36 -1.24 -0.80 -11.60
CA ILE A 36 -1.97 -1.30 -10.43
C ILE A 36 -2.80 -0.16 -9.83
N ARG A 37 -4.08 -0.41 -9.53
CA ARG A 37 -4.98 0.56 -8.92
C ARG A 37 -5.59 0.02 -7.64
N ILE A 38 -5.45 0.76 -6.54
CA ILE A 38 -5.96 0.36 -5.23
C ILE A 38 -6.79 1.50 -4.63
N VAL A 39 -7.95 1.18 -4.07
CA VAL A 39 -8.81 2.13 -3.37
C VAL A 39 -8.94 1.72 -1.91
N ARG A 40 -8.67 2.64 -0.99
CA ARG A 40 -8.81 2.43 0.47
C ARG A 40 -9.52 3.63 1.11
N ASN A 41 -10.26 3.38 2.19
CA ASN A 41 -10.95 4.42 2.98
C ASN A 41 -10.18 4.83 4.26
N LEU A 42 -8.89 4.50 4.32
CA LEU A 42 -7.98 4.91 5.39
C LEU A 42 -6.88 5.76 4.79
N ARG A 43 -6.45 6.81 5.49
CA ARG A 43 -5.27 7.61 5.11
C ARG A 43 -4.06 6.69 5.04
N MET A 44 -3.20 6.89 4.05
CA MET A 44 -1.99 6.12 3.91
C MET A 44 -1.02 6.43 5.06
N CYS A 45 -0.39 5.40 5.61
CA CYS A 45 0.69 5.56 6.57
C CYS A 45 2.06 5.62 5.86
N SER A 46 3.06 6.21 6.52
CA SER A 46 4.44 6.31 6.05
C SER A 46 5.04 4.97 5.59
N ASP A 47 4.75 3.88 6.32
CA ASP A 47 5.25 2.54 6.01
C ASP A 47 4.65 1.99 4.72
N CYS A 48 3.34 2.15 4.52
CA CYS A 48 2.68 1.75 3.28
C CYS A 48 3.11 2.64 2.12
N HIS A 49 3.33 3.93 2.36
CA HIS A 49 3.83 4.85 1.36
C HIS A 49 5.22 4.44 0.86
N THR A 50 6.16 4.24 1.79
CA THR A 50 7.55 3.82 1.49
C THR A 50 7.60 2.43 0.84
N TYR A 51 6.81 1.48 1.34
CA TYR A 51 6.68 0.17 0.71
C TYR A 51 6.24 0.29 -0.76
N THR A 52 5.23 1.12 -1.04
CA THR A 52 4.69 1.27 -2.41
C THR A 52 5.70 1.92 -3.35
N LYS A 53 6.49 2.89 -2.86
CA LYS A 53 7.64 3.44 -3.59
C LYS A 53 8.59 2.33 -4.03
N PHE A 54 9.07 1.51 -3.09
CA PHE A 54 9.97 0.41 -3.42
C PHE A 54 9.36 -0.58 -4.42
N VAL A 55 8.08 -0.95 -4.24
CA VAL A 55 7.41 -1.83 -5.20
C VAL A 55 7.40 -1.21 -6.61
N SER A 56 7.06 0.09 -6.73
CA SER A 56 7.03 0.75 -8.05
C SER A 56 8.38 0.72 -8.77
N MET A 57 9.47 0.84 -8.02
CA MET A 57 10.83 0.81 -8.54
C MET A 57 11.29 -0.61 -8.89
N ILE A 58 11.10 -1.58 -7.98
CA ILE A 58 11.62 -2.94 -8.12
C ILE A 58 10.85 -3.73 -9.19
N TYR A 59 9.53 -3.56 -9.26
CA TYR A 59 8.69 -4.29 -10.20
C TYR A 59 8.37 -3.49 -11.47
N GLU A 60 8.94 -2.27 -11.59
CA GLU A 60 8.71 -1.37 -12.73
C GLU A 60 7.20 -1.18 -13.01
N ARG A 61 6.44 -0.94 -11.94
CA ARG A 61 4.98 -0.78 -11.98
C ARG A 61 4.59 0.65 -11.65
N GLU A 62 3.75 1.24 -12.49
CA GLU A 62 2.95 2.40 -12.08
C GLU A 62 1.83 1.96 -11.14
N ILE A 63 1.78 2.54 -9.94
CA ILE A 63 0.79 2.19 -8.92
C ILE A 63 0.03 3.44 -8.52
N THR A 64 -1.30 3.43 -8.66
CA THR A 64 -2.17 4.50 -8.16
C THR A 64 -2.95 4.02 -6.95
N VAL A 65 -2.84 4.75 -5.85
CA VAL A 65 -3.55 4.46 -4.60
C VAL A 65 -4.43 5.64 -4.25
N ARG A 66 -5.75 5.44 -4.24
CA ARG A 66 -6.68 6.40 -3.63
C ARG A 66 -6.82 6.06 -2.16
N ASP A 67 -6.45 7.00 -1.30
CA ASP A 67 -6.74 6.90 0.12
C ASP A 67 -7.91 7.84 0.50
N ARG A 68 -8.14 8.06 1.80
CA ARG A 68 -9.22 8.96 2.25
C ARG A 68 -9.00 10.43 1.85
N ASN A 69 -7.75 10.85 1.74
CA ASN A 69 -7.35 12.25 1.66
C ASN A 69 -6.97 12.67 0.24
N ARG A 70 -6.35 11.77 -0.54
CA ARG A 70 -5.75 12.10 -1.83
C ARG A 70 -5.51 10.87 -2.71
N PHE A 71 -5.07 11.14 -3.93
CA PHE A 71 -4.47 10.15 -4.81
C PHE A 71 -2.95 10.20 -4.67
N HIS A 72 -2.36 9.02 -4.56
CA HIS A 72 -0.92 8.80 -4.59
C HIS A 72 -0.59 8.08 -5.89
N HIS A 73 0.24 8.70 -6.73
CA HIS A 73 0.75 8.08 -7.95
C HIS A 73 2.21 7.72 -7.73
N PHE A 74 2.49 6.42 -7.71
CA PHE A 74 3.83 5.87 -7.52
C PHE A 74 4.42 5.43 -8.84
N LYS A 75 5.64 5.87 -9.10
CA LYS A 75 6.44 5.53 -10.28
C LYS A 75 7.92 5.72 -9.96
N ASP A 76 8.76 4.78 -10.38
CA ASP A 76 10.22 4.85 -10.27
C ASP A 76 10.70 5.25 -8.86
N GLY A 77 10.09 4.65 -7.83
CA GLY A 77 10.47 4.91 -6.43
C GLY A 77 9.93 6.20 -5.84
N ASN A 78 9.17 6.98 -6.60
CA ASN A 78 8.66 8.29 -6.20
C ASN A 78 7.14 8.29 -6.07
N CYS A 79 6.61 9.23 -5.29
CA CYS A 79 5.17 9.45 -5.18
C CYS A 79 4.83 10.91 -5.49
N SER A 80 3.76 11.13 -6.24
CA SER A 80 3.25 12.46 -6.57
C SER A 80 2.90 13.32 -5.36
N CYS A 81 2.63 12.70 -4.20
CA CYS A 81 2.24 13.43 -2.99
C CYS A 81 3.40 14.08 -2.25
N ARG A 82 4.66 13.90 -2.71
CA ARG A 82 5.89 14.46 -2.10
C ARG A 82 6.05 14.08 -0.63
N ASP A 83 5.76 12.82 -0.30
CA ASP A 83 5.85 12.26 1.06
C ASP A 83 4.87 12.85 2.08
N TYR A 84 3.75 13.41 1.64
CA TYR A 84 2.65 13.83 2.54
C TYR A 84 1.64 12.70 2.80
N TRP A 85 2.14 11.50 3.14
CA TRP A 85 1.37 10.25 3.33
C TRP A 85 -0.09 10.44 3.77
#